data_AF-A0A659UIC6-F1
#
_entry.id   AF-A0A659UIC6-F1
#
_cell.length_a   1.000
_cell.length_b   1.000
_cell.length_c   1.000
_cell.angle_alpha   90.00
_cell.angle_beta   90.00
_cell.angle_gamma   90.00
#
_symmetry.space_group_name_H-M   'P 1'
#
loop_
_entity.id
_entity.type
_entity.pdbx_description
1 polymer ?
#
loop_
_entity_poly.entity_id
_entity_poly.type
_entity_poly.pdbx_seq_one_letter_code
_entity_poly.pdbx_strand_id
1 'polypeptide(L)'
;VFWDVHRFRIAPQVAAVLDRRQTDGAFDTIAARLVASNDEGESLAVSFQRRGQTRIETARFDAVINTTGPAHGQALQSNPALLSLTEAGLIRADTYGLGIETSLDSLAIGSDAKPVAGFFVAGPLARGTFGELMGLPEVARHAQRVAA
;
A
#
# COMPACT_ATOMS: atom_id res chain seq x y z
N VAL A 1 -8.00 3.29 -4.13
CA VAL A 1 -7.80 2.88 -5.55
C VAL A 1 -8.33 3.91 -6.56
N PHE A 2 -9.58 4.37 -6.51
CA PHE A 2 -10.08 5.33 -7.52
C PHE A 2 -9.20 6.60 -7.65
N TRP A 3 -8.85 7.24 -6.53
CA TRP A 3 -7.95 8.40 -6.55
C TRP A 3 -6.56 8.07 -7.10
N ASP A 4 -5.93 6.99 -6.60
CA ASP A 4 -4.56 6.64 -6.94
C ASP A 4 -4.39 6.32 -8.45
N VAL A 5 -5.36 5.62 -9.07
CA VAL A 5 -5.29 5.27 -10.51
C VAL A 5 -5.48 6.46 -11.45
N HIS A 6 -6.10 7.54 -10.99
CA HIS A 6 -6.25 8.76 -11.78
C HIS A 6 -5.09 9.73 -11.58
N ARG A 7 -4.52 9.78 -10.37
CA ARG A 7 -3.41 10.67 -10.02
C ARG A 7 -2.07 10.16 -10.53
N PHE A 8 -1.77 8.89 -10.33
CA PHE A 8 -0.45 8.34 -10.65
C PHE A 8 -0.41 7.78 -12.07
N ARG A 9 0.53 8.28 -12.86
CA ARG A 9 0.86 7.77 -14.20
C ARG A 9 2.29 7.29 -14.20
N ILE A 10 2.53 6.15 -14.86
CA ILE A 10 3.89 5.69 -15.12
C ILE A 10 4.61 6.70 -16.01
N ALA A 11 5.94 6.74 -15.90
CA ALA A 11 6.75 7.60 -16.75
C ALA A 11 6.57 7.20 -18.24
N PRO A 12 6.48 8.16 -19.17
CA PRO A 12 6.27 7.86 -20.60
C PRO A 12 7.30 6.89 -21.19
N GLN A 13 8.55 6.97 -20.74
CA GLN A 13 9.63 6.10 -21.18
C GLN A 13 9.38 4.64 -20.76
N VAL A 14 8.81 4.42 -19.57
CA VAL A 14 8.45 3.08 -19.08
C VAL A 14 7.24 2.55 -19.86
N ALA A 15 6.23 3.40 -20.11
CA ALA A 15 5.07 3.03 -20.94
C ALA A 15 5.51 2.52 -22.32
N ALA A 16 6.40 3.27 -22.99
CA ALA A 16 6.92 2.90 -24.31
C ALA A 16 7.70 1.57 -24.33
N VAL A 17 8.32 1.18 -23.20
CA VAL A 17 8.97 -0.14 -23.07
C VAL A 17 7.93 -1.25 -22.98
N LEU A 18 6.88 -1.05 -22.19
CA LEU A 18 5.78 -2.03 -22.04
C LEU A 18 5.04 -2.24 -23.36
N ASP A 19 4.70 -1.16 -24.07
CA ASP A 19 4.01 -1.21 -25.36
C ASP A 19 4.81 -2.01 -26.41
N ARG A 20 6.13 -1.81 -26.44
CA ARG A 20 7.02 -2.56 -27.35
C ARG A 20 7.05 -4.04 -27.00
N ARG A 21 7.23 -4.37 -25.72
CA ARG A 21 7.27 -5.77 -25.24
C ARG A 21 5.94 -6.49 -25.47
N GLN A 22 4.82 -5.77 -25.37
CA GLN A 22 3.50 -6.30 -25.70
C GLN A 22 3.36 -6.58 -27.19
N THR A 23 3.81 -5.66 -28.04
CA THR A 23 3.81 -5.81 -29.51
C THR A 23 4.68 -6.99 -29.96
N ASP A 24 5.84 -7.18 -29.33
CA ASP A 24 6.77 -8.27 -29.62
C ASP A 24 6.36 -9.62 -28.98
N GLY A 25 5.23 -9.66 -28.25
CA GLY A 25 4.70 -10.87 -27.61
C GLY A 25 5.45 -11.34 -26.35
N ALA A 26 6.37 -10.54 -25.82
CA ALA A 26 7.17 -10.85 -24.65
C ALA A 26 6.56 -10.35 -23.32
N PHE A 27 5.41 -9.67 -23.37
CA PHE A 27 4.69 -9.17 -22.20
C PHE A 27 3.18 -9.28 -22.40
N ASP A 28 2.48 -9.76 -21.37
CA ASP A 28 1.02 -9.82 -21.33
C ASP A 28 0.48 -9.19 -20.03
N THR A 29 -0.72 -8.61 -20.10
CA THR A 29 -1.39 -7.98 -18.96
C THR A 29 -2.65 -8.77 -18.61
N ILE A 30 -2.66 -9.34 -17.40
CA ILE A 30 -3.83 -10.05 -16.87
C ILE A 30 -4.53 -9.17 -15.85
N ALA A 31 -5.72 -8.65 -16.20
CA ALA A 31 -6.59 -7.98 -15.25
C ALA A 31 -7.24 -9.01 -14.32
N ALA A 32 -6.65 -9.26 -13.15
CA ALA A 32 -7.11 -10.24 -12.19
C ALA A 32 -6.93 -9.81 -10.73
N ARG A 33 -7.63 -10.50 -9.84
CA ARG A 33 -7.40 -10.48 -8.40
C ARG A 33 -6.53 -11.68 -8.03
N LEU A 34 -5.40 -11.44 -7.36
CA LEU A 34 -4.58 -12.49 -6.77
C LEU A 34 -5.37 -13.18 -5.63
N VAL A 35 -5.35 -14.50 -5.62
CA VAL A 35 -6.03 -15.33 -4.59
C VAL A 35 -5.01 -16.02 -3.70
N ALA A 36 -3.99 -16.66 -4.28
CA ALA A 36 -2.96 -17.36 -3.55
C ALA A 36 -1.68 -17.48 -4.37
N SER A 37 -0.56 -17.72 -3.69
CA SER A 37 0.71 -18.12 -4.27
C SER A 37 1.31 -19.23 -3.42
N ASN A 38 1.71 -20.35 -4.04
CA ASN A 38 2.33 -21.48 -3.37
C ASN A 38 3.68 -21.80 -4.02
N ASP A 39 4.65 -22.15 -3.18
CA ASP A 39 5.94 -22.68 -3.61
C ASP A 39 5.80 -24.17 -3.96
N GLU A 40 6.13 -24.54 -5.20
CA GLU A 40 6.17 -25.92 -5.68
C GLU A 40 7.63 -26.41 -5.91
N GLY A 41 8.62 -25.72 -5.34
CA GLY A 41 10.04 -26.05 -5.43
C GLY A 41 10.71 -25.41 -6.64
N GLU A 42 10.43 -25.90 -7.84
CA GLU A 42 11.03 -25.38 -9.08
C GLU A 42 10.24 -24.21 -9.69
N SER A 43 9.02 -23.96 -9.22
CA SER A 43 8.17 -22.88 -9.71
C SER A 43 7.21 -22.39 -8.63
N LEU A 44 6.61 -21.23 -8.88
CA LEU A 44 5.57 -20.62 -8.06
C LEU A 44 4.21 -20.81 -8.74
N ALA A 45 3.31 -21.54 -8.08
CA ALA A 45 1.92 -21.65 -8.50
C ALA A 45 1.13 -20.44 -8.01
N VAL A 46 0.64 -19.62 -8.94
CA VAL A 46 -0.10 -18.39 -8.66
C VAL A 46 -1.55 -18.57 -9.08
N SER A 47 -2.46 -18.50 -8.11
CA SER A 47 -3.89 -18.57 -8.32
C SER A 47 -4.50 -17.18 -8.38
N PHE A 48 -5.26 -16.88 -9.43
CA PHE A 48 -5.90 -15.59 -9.62
C PHE A 48 -7.29 -15.74 -10.25
N GLN A 49 -8.14 -14.75 -10.00
CA GLN A 49 -9.48 -14.66 -10.60
C GLN A 49 -9.50 -13.49 -11.57
N ARG A 50 -9.72 -13.78 -12.86
CA ARG A 50 -9.82 -12.74 -13.89
C ARG A 50 -11.03 -11.84 -13.64
N ARG A 51 -10.91 -10.56 -14.00
CA ARG A 51 -11.99 -9.58 -13.86
C ARG A 51 -13.25 -10.06 -14.60
N GLY A 52 -14.39 -10.05 -13.90
CA GLY A 52 -15.67 -10.47 -14.44
C GLY A 52 -15.87 -11.99 -14.52
N GLN A 53 -14.89 -12.78 -14.08
CA GLN A 53 -14.99 -14.24 -14.02
C GLN A 53 -15.16 -14.70 -12.58
N THR A 54 -15.87 -15.82 -12.38
CA THR A 54 -16.02 -16.46 -11.07
C THR A 54 -14.98 -17.55 -10.85
N ARG A 55 -14.50 -18.17 -11.93
CA ARG A 55 -13.50 -19.24 -11.89
C ARG A 55 -12.13 -18.70 -11.46
N ILE A 56 -11.45 -19.48 -10.61
CA ILE A 56 -10.05 -19.28 -10.26
C ILE A 56 -9.19 -20.08 -11.26
N GLU A 57 -8.18 -19.41 -11.80
CA GLU A 57 -7.14 -19.99 -12.65
C GLU A 57 -5.84 -20.08 -11.87
N THR A 58 -5.03 -21.11 -12.13
CA THR A 58 -3.68 -21.23 -11.59
C THR A 58 -2.69 -21.31 -12.74
N ALA A 59 -1.68 -20.46 -12.72
CA ALA A 59 -0.55 -20.49 -13.63
C ALA A 59 0.76 -20.65 -12.85
N ARG A 60 1.79 -21.19 -13.50
CA ARG A 60 3.13 -21.39 -12.92
C ARG A 60 4.10 -20.36 -13.46
N PHE A 61 4.94 -19.84 -12.60
CA PHE A 61 5.95 -18.84 -12.92
C PHE A 61 7.28 -19.20 -12.27
N ASP A 62 8.39 -18.95 -12.95
CA ASP A 62 9.73 -19.14 -12.38
C ASP A 62 10.05 -18.08 -11.29
N ALA A 63 9.43 -16.90 -11.39
CA ALA A 63 9.61 -15.82 -10.42
C ALA A 63 8.34 -14.96 -10.29
N VAL A 64 8.14 -14.40 -9.09
CA VAL A 64 7.08 -13.44 -8.79
C VAL A 64 7.68 -12.22 -8.12
N ILE A 65 7.36 -11.04 -8.63
CA ILE A 65 7.76 -9.76 -8.04
C ILE A 65 6.52 -9.12 -7.41
N ASN A 66 6.51 -8.96 -6.09
CA ASN A 66 5.39 -8.34 -5.39
C ASN A 66 5.44 -6.81 -5.49
N THR A 67 4.51 -6.24 -6.25
CA THR A 67 4.33 -4.79 -6.42
C THR A 67 2.95 -4.31 -5.96
N THR A 68 2.37 -4.96 -4.94
CA THR A 68 1.01 -4.66 -4.42
C THR A 68 0.93 -3.46 -3.47
N GLY A 69 2.07 -2.81 -3.19
CA GLY A 69 2.15 -1.63 -2.33
C GLY A 69 2.35 -1.98 -0.84
N PRO A 70 2.40 -0.97 0.04
CA PRO A 70 2.85 -1.09 1.42
C PRO A 70 1.81 -1.65 2.42
N ALA A 71 0.67 -2.16 1.94
CA ALA A 71 -0.38 -2.77 2.76
C ALA A 71 -0.80 -1.95 4.01
N HIS A 72 -1.03 -0.64 3.83
CA HIS A 72 -1.26 0.31 4.94
C HIS A 72 -2.29 -0.14 5.99
N GLY A 73 -3.44 -0.70 5.56
CA GLY A 73 -4.48 -1.16 6.50
C GLY A 73 -4.03 -2.28 7.44
N GLN A 74 -3.00 -3.05 7.04
CA GLN A 74 -2.42 -4.12 7.85
C GLN A 74 -1.11 -3.70 8.53
N ALA A 75 -0.65 -2.46 8.34
CA ALA A 75 0.66 -2.02 8.83
C ALA A 75 0.78 -2.17 10.35
N LEU A 76 -0.30 -1.87 11.10
CA LEU A 76 -0.32 -1.97 12.56
C LEU A 76 -0.22 -3.42 13.06
N GLN A 77 -0.75 -4.41 12.32
CA GLN A 77 -0.68 -5.81 12.74
C GLN A 77 0.56 -6.54 12.20
N SER A 78 1.08 -6.10 11.06
CA SER A 78 2.19 -6.77 10.37
C SER A 78 3.57 -6.28 10.80
N ASN A 79 3.67 -5.07 11.36
CA ASN A 79 4.92 -4.55 11.90
C ASN A 79 4.94 -4.72 13.44
N PRO A 80 5.87 -5.51 14.01
CA PRO A 80 5.92 -5.76 15.46
C PRO A 80 6.04 -4.50 16.33
N ALA A 81 6.74 -3.46 15.85
CA ALA A 81 6.87 -2.21 16.58
C ALA A 81 5.55 -1.43 16.62
N LEU A 82 4.82 -1.37 15.49
CA LEU A 82 3.51 -0.73 15.44
C LEU A 82 2.46 -1.53 16.23
N LEU A 83 2.56 -2.87 16.21
CA LEU A 83 1.68 -3.73 17.01
C LEU A 83 1.88 -3.44 18.50
N SER A 84 3.12 -3.40 18.99
CA SER A 84 3.41 -3.09 20.39
C SER A 84 2.91 -1.71 20.81
N LEU A 85 3.02 -0.69 19.95
CA LEU A 85 2.47 0.64 20.21
C LEU A 85 0.93 0.63 20.27
N THR A 86 0.29 -0.19 19.44
CA THR A 86 -1.16 -0.38 19.44
C THR A 86 -1.62 -1.06 20.73
N GLU A 87 -0.93 -2.12 21.16
CA GLU A 87 -1.19 -2.83 22.42
C GLU A 87 -0.96 -1.93 23.64
N ALA A 88 0.01 -1.04 23.57
CA ALA A 88 0.25 -0.01 24.59
C ALA A 88 -0.79 1.14 24.56
N GLY A 89 -1.72 1.16 23.59
CA GLY A 89 -2.74 2.19 23.44
C GLY A 89 -2.23 3.54 22.94
N LEU A 90 -1.00 3.60 22.41
CA LEU A 90 -0.35 4.84 21.96
C LEU A 90 -0.71 5.24 20.53
N ILE A 91 -1.16 4.28 19.71
CA ILE A 91 -1.68 4.52 18.36
C ILE A 91 -2.95 3.69 18.15
N ARG A 92 -3.78 4.11 17.20
CA ARG A 92 -4.88 3.32 16.66
C ARG A 92 -5.00 3.49 15.15
N ALA A 93 -5.65 2.54 14.49
CA ALA A 93 -5.97 2.66 13.07
C ALA A 93 -6.98 3.79 12.83
N ASP A 94 -6.86 4.49 11.70
CA ASP A 94 -7.87 5.47 11.29
C ASP A 94 -9.15 4.79 10.79
N THR A 95 -10.26 5.56 10.76
CA THR A 95 -11.58 5.04 10.36
C THR A 95 -11.65 4.49 8.93
N TYR A 96 -10.73 4.90 8.04
CA TYR A 96 -10.69 4.45 6.65
C TYR A 96 -9.73 3.29 6.41
N GLY A 97 -8.98 2.86 7.43
CA GLY A 97 -8.00 1.78 7.31
C GLY A 97 -6.82 2.13 6.40
N LEU A 98 -6.41 3.40 6.39
CA LEU A 98 -5.32 3.93 5.56
C LEU A 98 -4.01 4.14 6.33
N GLY A 99 -3.99 3.88 7.64
CA GLY A 99 -2.83 3.95 8.51
C GLY A 99 -3.20 4.21 9.96
N ILE A 100 -2.51 5.16 10.57
CA ILE A 100 -2.64 5.59 11.97
C ILE A 100 -3.53 6.83 12.02
N GLU A 101 -4.45 6.86 12.98
CA GLU A 101 -5.24 8.05 13.24
C GLU A 101 -4.39 9.15 13.88
N THR A 102 -4.50 10.37 13.34
CA THR A 102 -3.73 11.53 13.80
C THR A 102 -4.59 12.76 13.95
N SER A 103 -4.21 13.66 14.86
CA SER A 103 -4.73 15.03 14.89
C SER A 103 -4.24 15.83 13.67
N LEU A 104 -4.78 17.04 13.49
CA LEU A 104 -4.32 17.95 12.43
C LEU A 104 -2.88 18.45 12.63
N ASP A 105 -2.35 18.32 13.85
CA ASP A 105 -0.95 18.61 14.22
C ASP A 105 -0.06 17.36 14.11
N SER A 106 -0.56 16.30 13.46
CA SER A 106 0.13 15.04 13.22
C SER A 106 0.52 14.26 14.48
N LEU A 107 -0.11 14.53 15.62
CA LEU A 107 0.02 13.71 16.82
C LEU A 107 -0.82 12.44 16.67
N ALA A 108 -0.25 11.30 17.04
CA ALA A 108 -0.99 10.03 17.10
C ALA A 108 -2.17 10.15 18.06
N ILE A 109 -3.31 9.56 17.67
CA ILE A 109 -4.46 9.41 18.55
C ILE A 109 -4.37 8.06 19.25
N GLY A 110 -4.38 8.08 20.58
CA GLY A 110 -4.36 6.90 21.42
C GLY A 110 -5.72 6.19 21.49
N SER A 111 -5.75 5.06 22.20
CA SER A 111 -6.98 4.27 22.40
C SER A 111 -8.09 5.04 23.15
N ASP A 112 -7.71 6.05 23.95
CA ASP A 112 -8.61 6.95 24.68
C ASP A 112 -9.17 8.10 23.84
N ALA A 113 -8.91 8.08 22.53
CA ALA A 113 -9.28 9.11 21.56
C ALA A 113 -8.65 10.49 21.81
N LYS A 114 -7.51 10.55 22.50
CA LYS A 114 -6.75 11.79 22.72
C LYS A 114 -5.42 11.79 21.99
N PRO A 115 -4.91 12.96 21.60
CA PRO A 115 -3.54 13.09 21.11
C PRO A 115 -2.52 12.66 22.17
N VAL A 116 -1.56 11.84 21.76
CA VAL A 116 -0.44 11.43 22.62
C VAL A 116 0.68 12.46 22.51
N ALA A 117 0.96 13.18 23.59
CA ALA A 117 1.92 14.26 23.60
C ALA A 117 3.32 13.80 23.15
N GLY A 118 3.91 14.54 22.21
CA GLY A 118 5.25 14.26 21.68
C GLY A 118 5.31 13.07 20.73
N PHE A 119 4.19 12.43 20.40
CA PHE A 119 4.17 11.26 19.52
C PHE A 119 3.63 11.58 18.14
N PHE A 120 4.54 11.92 17.23
CA PHE A 120 4.21 12.40 15.89
C PHE A 120 4.23 11.28 14.85
N VAL A 121 3.32 11.38 13.88
CA VAL A 121 3.26 10.49 12.71
C VAL A 121 3.52 11.32 11.46
N ALA A 122 4.69 11.11 10.84
CA ALA A 122 5.06 11.74 9.57
C ALA A 122 4.96 10.72 8.42
N GLY A 123 4.41 11.18 7.30
CA GLY A 123 4.37 10.39 6.06
C GLY A 123 3.11 9.52 5.87
N PRO A 124 3.19 8.48 5.01
CA PRO A 124 2.01 7.81 4.43
C PRO A 124 1.01 7.23 5.43
N LEU A 125 1.45 6.84 6.63
CA LEU A 125 0.55 6.30 7.65
C LEU A 125 -0.41 7.35 8.22
N ALA A 126 -0.20 8.66 8.02
CA ALA A 126 -1.16 9.70 8.42
C ALA A 126 -2.22 10.01 7.35
N ARG A 127 -2.27 9.23 6.25
CA ARG A 127 -3.14 9.48 5.09
C ARG A 127 -4.63 9.52 5.43
N GLY A 128 -5.07 8.80 6.47
CA GLY A 128 -6.45 8.88 6.96
C GLY A 128 -6.88 10.31 7.34
N THR A 129 -5.95 11.12 7.85
CA THR A 129 -6.21 12.51 8.26
C THR A 129 -5.95 13.51 7.13
N PHE A 130 -4.83 13.38 6.41
CA PHE A 130 -4.36 14.40 5.46
C PHE A 130 -4.63 14.10 3.98
N GLY A 131 -5.13 12.91 3.65
CA GLY A 131 -5.38 12.49 2.27
C GLY A 131 -4.09 12.15 1.50
N GLU A 132 -3.72 12.95 0.51
CA GLU A 132 -2.59 12.60 -0.35
C GLU A 132 -1.24 12.66 0.39
N LEU A 133 -0.68 11.49 0.71
CA LEU A 133 0.65 11.31 1.33
C LEU A 133 1.39 10.12 0.71
N MET A 134 1.19 9.86 -0.58
CA MET A 134 1.90 8.79 -1.32
C MET A 134 2.96 9.39 -2.26
N GLY A 135 2.70 10.58 -2.80
CA GLY A 135 3.68 11.33 -3.59
C GLY A 135 4.84 11.85 -2.73
N LEU A 136 6.06 11.74 -3.25
CA LEU A 136 7.27 12.25 -2.57
C LEU A 136 7.15 13.74 -2.17
N PRO A 137 6.64 14.66 -3.02
CA PRO A 137 6.52 16.07 -2.63
C PRO A 137 5.57 16.29 -1.46
N GLU A 138 4.44 15.58 -1.41
CA GLU A 138 3.47 15.69 -0.32
C GLU A 138 4.03 15.11 0.98
N VAL A 139 4.71 13.97 0.91
CA VAL A 139 5.39 13.36 2.07
C VAL A 139 6.47 14.29 2.63
N ALA A 140 7.31 14.87 1.77
CA ALA A 140 8.36 15.79 2.19
C ALA A 140 7.79 17.05 2.86
N ARG A 141 6.77 17.66 2.28
CA ARG A 141 6.09 18.83 2.86
C ARG A 141 5.42 18.49 4.18
N HIS A 142 4.80 17.31 4.29
CA HIS A 142 4.22 16.87 5.55
C HIS A 142 5.28 16.72 6.64
N ALA A 143 6.39 16.04 6.35
CA ALA A 143 7.49 15.89 7.29
C ALA A 143 8.06 17.23 7.76
N GLN A 144 8.18 18.22 6.86
CA GLN A 144 8.58 19.59 7.23
C GLN A 144 7.60 20.25 8.20
N ARG A 145 6.29 20.10 8.01
CA ARG A 145 5.28 20.65 8.94
C ARG A 145 5.34 19.99 10.31
N VAL A 146 5.60 18.69 10.36
CA VAL A 146 5.73 17.94 11.62
C VAL A 146 6.97 18.37 12.42
N ALA A 147 8.04 18.76 11.72
CA ALA A 147 9.30 19.14 12.35
C ALA A 147 9.41 20.62 12.75
N ALA A 148 8.44 21.45 12.37
CA ALA A 148 8.42 22.89 12.63
C ALA A 148 7.86 23.21 14.03
#